data_AF-A0AAJ4UY58-F1
#
_entry.id   AF-A0AAJ4UY58-F1
#
_cell.length_a   1.000
_cell.length_b   1.000
_cell.length_c   1.000
_cell.angle_alpha   90.00
_cell.angle_beta   90.00
_cell.angle_gamma   90.00
#
_symmetry.space_group_name_H-M   'P 1'
#
loop_
_entity.id
_entity.type
_entity.pdbx_description
1 polymer ?
#
loop_
_entity_poly.entity_id
_entity_poly.type
_entity_poly.pdbx_seq_one_letter_code
_entity_poly.pdbx_strand_id
1 'polypeptide(L)' 'MKKLLVIAAVAGMAFAYTDCAMCHNGGMAQKLDKLTPAQIVKMMKEFKAGKGNQTMVGIAQGMSDKEIQEAAKKYGKK' A
#
# COMPACT_ATOMS: atom_id res chain seq x y z
N MET A 1 0.90 -9.94 -38.37
CA MET A 1 1.26 -8.84 -37.45
C MET A 1 0.34 -8.84 -36.22
N LYS A 2 0.26 -9.95 -35.47
CA LYS A 2 -0.66 -10.14 -34.32
C LYS A 2 0.03 -10.03 -32.95
N LYS A 3 1.32 -9.65 -32.92
CA LYS A 3 2.16 -9.73 -31.71
C LYS A 3 2.26 -8.43 -30.89
N LEU A 4 1.59 -7.36 -31.30
CA LEU A 4 1.71 -6.03 -30.66
C LEU A 4 0.62 -5.73 -29.62
N LEU A 5 -0.43 -6.56 -29.50
CA LEU A 5 -1.53 -6.30 -28.55
C LEU A 5 -1.32 -6.91 -27.15
N VAL A 6 -0.28 -7.74 -26.95
CA VAL A 6 -0.08 -8.45 -25.67
C VAL A 6 0.77 -7.64 -24.67
N ILE A 7 1.50 -6.62 -25.14
CA ILE A 7 2.44 -5.87 -24.27
C ILE A 7 1.74 -4.76 -23.48
N ALA A 8 0.52 -4.36 -23.87
CA ALA A 8 -0.22 -3.29 -23.18
C ALA A 8 -0.97 -3.73 -21.90
N ALA A 9 -1.07 -5.04 -21.62
CA ALA A 9 -1.90 -5.54 -20.52
C ALA A 9 -1.22 -5.55 -19.13
N VAL A 10 0.10 -5.30 -19.05
CA VAL A 10 0.85 -5.40 -17.78
C VAL A 10 1.16 -4.01 -17.16
N ALA A 11 0.88 -2.92 -17.88
CA ALA A 11 1.23 -1.56 -17.45
C ALA A 11 0.05 -0.75 -16.85
N GLY A 12 -1.10 -1.38 -16.60
CA GLY A 12 -2.35 -0.68 -16.24
C GLY A 12 -2.60 -0.38 -14.76
N MET A 13 -1.73 -0.80 -13.83
CA MET A 13 -1.97 -0.64 -12.37
C MET A 13 -0.81 0.05 -11.63
N ALA A 14 -0.10 0.97 -12.29
CA ALA A 14 1.04 1.65 -11.68
C ALA A 14 0.72 3.02 -11.04
N PHE A 15 -0.51 3.54 -11.14
CA PHE A 15 -0.77 4.96 -10.85
C PHE A 15 -1.99 5.26 -9.97
N ALA A 16 -2.21 4.45 -8.94
CA ALA A 16 -2.90 4.90 -7.73
C ALA A 16 -2.08 4.54 -6.49
N TYR A 17 -0.76 4.78 -6.56
CA TYR A 17 0.09 4.63 -5.39
C TYR A 17 -0.34 5.69 -4.38
N THR A 18 -1.16 5.31 -3.41
CA THR A 18 -1.39 6.11 -2.21
C THR A 18 -0.02 6.44 -1.64
N ASP A 19 0.38 7.71 -1.74
CA ASP A 19 1.68 8.14 -1.31
C ASP A 19 1.72 8.10 0.22
N CYS A 20 2.08 6.93 0.76
CA CYS A 20 2.17 6.70 2.19
C CYS A 20 3.07 7.74 2.86
N ALA A 21 4.09 8.23 2.13
CA ALA A 21 4.99 9.27 2.64
C ALA A 21 4.27 10.61 2.87
N MET A 22 3.27 10.96 2.06
CA MET A 22 2.54 12.21 2.21
C MET A 22 1.94 12.35 3.63
N CYS A 23 1.32 11.29 4.14
CA CYS A 23 0.73 11.31 5.49
C CYS A 23 1.72 10.92 6.58
N HIS A 24 2.56 9.91 6.34
CA HIS A 24 3.41 9.34 7.38
C HIS A 24 4.76 10.06 7.55
N ASN A 25 5.32 10.64 6.48
CA ASN A 25 6.54 11.47 6.58
C ASN A 25 6.22 12.95 6.82
N GLY A 26 5.01 13.39 6.46
CA GLY A 26 4.48 14.72 6.79
C GLY A 26 4.07 14.92 8.25
N GLY A 27 4.19 13.88 9.09
CA GLY A 27 3.86 13.95 10.52
C GLY A 27 2.36 13.88 10.86
N MET A 28 1.50 13.67 9.86
CA MET A 28 0.05 13.51 10.05
C MET A 28 -0.35 12.13 10.58
N ALA A 29 0.52 11.14 10.39
CA ALA A 29 0.34 9.77 10.85
C ALA A 29 1.65 9.21 11.46
N GLN A 30 1.54 8.08 12.15
CA GLN A 30 2.69 7.40 12.74
C GLN A 30 3.74 7.07 11.68
N LYS A 31 5.01 7.42 11.91
CA LYS A 31 6.09 7.10 10.96
C LYS A 31 6.22 5.58 10.72
N LEU A 32 6.27 5.20 9.44
CA LEU A 32 6.34 3.81 9.01
C LEU A 32 7.74 3.20 9.19
N ASP A 33 8.79 4.03 9.20
CA ASP A 33 10.18 3.64 9.44
C ASP A 33 10.44 3.12 10.88
N LYS A 34 9.48 3.29 11.79
CA LYS A 34 9.50 2.72 13.14
C LYS A 34 8.91 1.32 13.23
N LEU A 35 8.24 0.85 12.17
CA LEU A 35 7.50 -0.40 12.13
C LEU A 35 8.19 -1.39 11.20
N THR A 36 8.26 -2.66 11.59
CA THR A 36 8.73 -3.69 10.67
C THR A 36 7.71 -3.91 9.53
N PRO A 37 8.14 -4.40 8.37
CA PRO A 37 7.22 -4.75 7.28
C PRO A 37 6.09 -5.69 7.76
N ALA A 38 6.40 -6.66 8.63
CA ALA A 38 5.40 -7.57 9.18
C ALA A 38 4.33 -6.85 10.02
N GLN A 39 4.73 -5.85 10.82
CA GLN A 39 3.79 -5.04 11.59
C GLN A 39 2.89 -4.21 10.66
N ILE A 40 3.46 -3.60 9.62
CA ILE A 40 2.68 -2.82 8.62
C ILE A 40 1.66 -3.72 7.92
N VAL A 41 2.07 -4.91 7.46
CA VAL A 41 1.14 -5.88 6.83
C VAL A 41 0.01 -6.26 7.79
N LYS A 42 0.33 -6.54 9.06
CA LYS A 42 -0.66 -6.89 10.07
C LYS A 42 -1.69 -5.77 10.25
N MET A 43 -1.24 -4.53 10.45
CA MET A 43 -2.14 -3.38 10.62
C MET A 43 -2.98 -3.11 9.38
N MET A 44 -2.40 -3.19 8.18
CA MET A 44 -3.14 -3.02 6.92
C MET A 44 -4.23 -4.08 6.74
N LYS A 45 -4.02 -5.32 7.19
CA LYS A 45 -5.07 -6.35 7.20
C LYS A 45 -6.18 -6.04 8.20
N GLU A 46 -5.84 -5.49 9.36
CA GLU A 46 -6.84 -5.03 10.35
C GLU A 46 -7.67 -3.87 9.78
N PHE A 47 -7.03 -2.89 9.13
CA PHE A 47 -7.73 -1.80 8.42
C PHE A 47 -8.61 -2.33 7.29
N LYS A 48 -8.13 -3.29 6.50
CA LYS A 48 -8.91 -3.92 5.43
C LYS A 48 -10.15 -4.64 5.96
N ALA A 49 -10.07 -5.19 7.16
CA ALA A 49 -11.20 -5.79 7.88
C ALA A 49 -12.14 -4.75 8.55
N GLY A 50 -11.94 -3.46 8.31
CA GLY A 50 -12.78 -2.37 8.84
C GLY A 50 -12.43 -1.92 10.26
N LYS A 51 -11.31 -2.38 10.83
CA LYS A 51 -10.91 -2.02 12.20
C LYS A 51 -9.94 -0.85 12.21
N GLY A 52 -10.01 0.00 13.22
CA GLY A 52 -9.05 1.09 13.42
C GLY A 52 -9.44 2.41 12.74
N ASN A 53 -8.44 3.16 12.29
CA ASN A 53 -8.61 4.50 11.73
C ASN A 53 -9.37 4.44 10.39
N GLN A 54 -10.44 5.22 10.26
CA GLN A 54 -11.35 5.16 9.10
C GLN A 54 -10.70 5.59 7.79
N THR A 55 -9.75 6.54 7.83
CA THR A 55 -8.95 6.92 6.64
C THR A 55 -8.11 5.73 6.16
N MET A 56 -7.45 5.04 7.09
CA MET A 56 -6.65 3.85 6.75
C MET A 56 -7.51 2.66 6.33
N VAL A 57 -8.73 2.51 6.87
CA VAL A 57 -9.71 1.52 6.40
C VAL A 57 -10.03 1.75 4.92
N GLY A 58 -10.38 2.99 4.54
CA GLY A 58 -10.68 3.32 3.14
C GLY A 58 -9.51 3.05 2.20
N ILE A 59 -8.28 3.39 2.63
CA ILE A 59 -7.06 3.10 1.86
C ILE A 59 -6.85 1.58 1.74
N ALA A 60 -6.90 0.84 2.86
CA ALA A 60 -6.62 -0.58 2.89
C ALA A 60 -7.67 -1.42 2.13
N GLN A 61 -8.92 -0.97 2.09
CA GLN A 61 -9.97 -1.61 1.30
C GLN A 61 -9.67 -1.56 -0.19
N GLY A 62 -9.08 -0.46 -0.69
CA GLY A 62 -8.68 -0.28 -2.09
C GLY A 62 -7.39 -1.00 -2.52
N MET A 63 -6.59 -1.51 -1.57
CA MET A 63 -5.33 -2.19 -1.88
C MET A 63 -5.48 -3.71 -1.91
N SER A 64 -4.83 -4.38 -2.85
CA SER A 64 -4.64 -5.83 -2.82
C SER A 64 -3.63 -6.27 -1.75
N ASP A 65 -3.68 -7.54 -1.36
CA ASP A 65 -2.70 -8.12 -0.42
C ASP A 65 -1.26 -8.00 -0.91
N LYS A 66 -1.06 -8.08 -2.24
CA LYS A 66 0.25 -7.90 -2.86
C LYS A 66 0.74 -6.46 -2.72
N GLU A 67 -0.11 -5.47 -2.98
CA GLU A 67 0.24 -4.06 -2.83
C GLU A 67 0.56 -3.70 -1.37
N ILE A 68 -0.19 -4.27 -0.42
CA ILE A 68 0.10 -4.13 1.02
C ILE A 68 1.49 -4.66 1.36
N GLN A 69 1.87 -5.84 0.86
CA GLN A 69 3.20 -6.40 1.09
C GLN A 69 4.30 -5.54 0.48
N GLU A 70 4.12 -5.06 -0.75
CA GLU A 70 5.11 -4.22 -1.42
C GLU A 70 5.27 -2.85 -0.74
N ALA A 71 4.17 -2.23 -0.32
CA ALA A 71 4.21 -0.99 0.47
C ALA A 71 4.92 -1.21 1.83
N ALA A 72 4.62 -2.30 2.52
CA ALA A 72 5.26 -2.63 3.79
C ALA A 72 6.78 -2.83 3.65
N LYS A 73 7.24 -3.51 2.59
CA LYS A 73 8.68 -3.67 2.29
C LYS A 73 9.33 -2.33 1.95
N LYS A 74 8.63 -1.46 1.23
CA LYS A 74 9.15 -0.17 0.78
C LYS A 74 9.31 0.84 1.92
N TYR A 75 8.31 0.94 2.80
CA TYR A 75 8.24 1.99 3.83
C TYR A 75 8.55 1.52 5.25
N GLY A 76 8.57 0.21 5.48
CA GLY A 76 8.92 -0.36 6.77
C GLY A 76 10.39 -0.17 7.11
N LYS A 77 10.67 -0.30 8.40
CA LYS A 77 12.02 -0.37 8.96
C LYS A 77 12.81 -1.48 8.27
N LYS A 78 13.98 -1.11 7.76
CA LYS A 78 14.97 -2.05 7.20
C LYS A 78 15.73 -2.78 8.31
#